data_AF-A0A535E4G8-F1
#
_entry.id   AF-A0A535E4G8-F1
#
_cell.length_a   1.000
_cell.length_b   1.000
_cell.length_c   1.000
_cell.angle_alpha   90.00
_cell.angle_beta   90.00
_cell.angle_gamma   90.00
#
_symmetry.space_group_name_H-M   'P 1'
#
loop_
_entity.id
_entity.type
_entity.pdbx_description
1 polymer ?
#
loop_
_entity_poly.entity_id
_entity_poly.type
_entity_poly.pdbx_seq_one_letter_code
_entity_poly.pdbx_strand_id
1 'polypeptide(L)'
;MAKIGPLAVAVLGLLAEQPRHPYDIACTMQQRHMHEHIKLSLGTLYHIVEQLQRLGWIRPTETAREGRRPERTIYELTPEGHRHLLDRVRQLVAEPTREYSAFEAGLTFMHQLPRDEAVALLRRRADALREQVDLWAYALERLRDRGLGRLALIEAEMVQDTRRFQRDWALRVADEIESGTLEWAVHCPARSDNTEVTR
;
A
#
# COMPACT_ATOMS: atom_id res chain seq x y z
N MET A 1 9.06 -19.93 -6.48
CA MET A 1 9.79 -18.78 -5.90
C MET A 1 9.00 -18.29 -4.69
N ALA A 2 9.64 -18.10 -3.53
CA ALA A 2 8.93 -17.56 -2.36
C ALA A 2 8.43 -16.15 -2.69
N LYS A 3 7.11 -15.95 -2.72
CA LYS A 3 6.51 -14.63 -2.92
C LYS A 3 6.71 -13.82 -1.65
N ILE A 4 7.72 -12.99 -1.61
CA ILE A 4 7.93 -12.08 -0.48
C ILE A 4 6.96 -10.89 -0.56
N GLY A 5 6.45 -10.48 0.60
CA GLY A 5 5.52 -9.36 0.72
C GLY A 5 6.21 -7.99 0.55
N PRO A 6 5.43 -6.90 0.44
CA PRO A 6 5.96 -5.54 0.27
C PRO A 6 6.97 -5.12 1.35
N LEU A 7 6.77 -5.54 2.61
CA LEU A 7 7.69 -5.25 3.70
C LEU A 7 9.08 -5.85 3.47
N ALA A 8 9.17 -7.08 2.96
CA ALA A 8 10.45 -7.70 2.64
C ALA A 8 11.16 -6.98 1.49
N VAL A 9 10.42 -6.49 0.49
CA VAL A 9 10.98 -5.66 -0.60
C VAL A 9 11.56 -4.37 -0.03
N ALA A 10 10.86 -3.70 0.89
CA ALA A 10 11.37 -2.50 1.56
C ALA A 10 12.64 -2.78 2.38
N VAL A 11 12.68 -3.89 3.12
CA VAL A 11 13.86 -4.31 3.89
C VAL A 11 15.06 -4.53 2.96
N LEU A 12 14.90 -5.32 1.91
CA LEU A 12 15.98 -5.59 0.95
C LEU A 12 16.42 -4.31 0.22
N GLY A 13 15.49 -3.44 -0.16
CA GLY A 13 15.80 -2.15 -0.79
C GLY A 13 16.63 -1.23 0.11
N LEU A 14 16.24 -1.09 1.38
CA LEU A 14 16.99 -0.28 2.35
C LEU A 14 18.37 -0.87 2.69
N LEU A 15 18.51 -2.20 2.63
CA LEU A 15 19.79 -2.90 2.78
C LEU A 15 20.66 -2.83 1.51
N ALA A 16 20.05 -2.64 0.33
CA ALA A 16 20.78 -2.37 -0.91
C ALA A 16 21.44 -0.98 -0.90
N GLU A 17 20.86 -0.01 -0.18
CA GLU A 17 21.46 1.31 0.01
C GLU A 17 22.69 1.24 0.92
N GLN A 18 22.58 0.54 2.05
CA GLN A 18 23.66 0.35 3.02
C GLN A 18 23.29 -0.73 4.06
N PRO A 19 24.26 -1.38 4.72
CA PRO A 19 24.00 -2.24 5.87
C PRO A 19 23.28 -1.49 7.00
N ARG A 20 22.27 -2.14 7.62
CA ARG A 20 21.43 -1.52 8.67
C ARG A 20 21.03 -2.55 9.73
N HIS A 21 20.84 -2.08 10.96
CA HIS A 21 20.14 -2.85 11.99
C HIS A 21 18.61 -2.77 11.74
N PRO A 22 17.80 -3.79 12.10
CA PRO A 22 16.36 -3.78 11.86
C PRO A 22 15.62 -2.58 12.45
N TYR A 23 16.05 -2.09 13.62
CA TYR A 23 15.51 -0.85 14.19
C TYR A 23 15.72 0.37 13.28
N ASP A 24 16.90 0.50 12.67
CA ASP A 24 17.21 1.63 11.79
C ASP A 24 16.43 1.55 10.48
N ILE A 25 16.12 0.32 10.02
CA ILE A 25 15.19 0.08 8.91
C ILE A 25 13.80 0.61 9.28
N ALA A 26 13.27 0.25 10.45
CA ALA A 26 11.97 0.75 10.91
C ALA A 26 11.95 2.28 11.00
N CYS A 27 12.99 2.90 11.59
CA CYS A 27 13.12 4.35 11.67
C CYS A 27 13.17 5.00 10.29
N THR A 28 13.92 4.43 9.35
CA THR A 28 14.03 4.97 7.98
C THR A 28 12.69 4.88 7.25
N MET A 29 11.97 3.75 7.37
CA MET A 29 10.64 3.59 6.80
C MET A 29 9.62 4.59 7.37
N GLN A 30 9.71 4.91 8.66
CA GLN A 30 8.89 5.93 9.30
C GLN A 30 9.23 7.34 8.77
N GLN A 31 10.51 7.70 8.77
CA GLN A 31 11.01 9.00 8.30
C GLN A 31 10.69 9.27 6.83
N ARG A 32 10.70 8.23 5.99
CA ARG A 32 10.37 8.33 4.56
C ARG A 32 8.89 8.07 4.25
N HIS A 33 8.03 8.03 5.27
CA HIS A 33 6.58 7.78 5.13
C HIS A 33 6.23 6.50 4.36
N MET A 34 7.14 5.52 4.29
CA MET A 34 6.90 4.25 3.59
C MET A 34 5.77 3.44 4.25
N HIS A 35 5.49 3.70 5.52
CA HIS A 35 4.41 3.06 6.28
C HIS A 35 3.00 3.40 5.76
N GLU A 36 2.84 4.48 5.01
CA GLU A 36 1.59 4.86 4.34
C GLU A 36 1.18 3.83 3.27
N HIS A 37 2.16 3.12 2.69
CA HIS A 37 1.93 2.15 1.60
C HIS A 37 2.40 0.73 1.97
N ILE A 38 3.23 0.59 2.99
CA ILE A 38 3.80 -0.68 3.42
C ILE A 38 3.53 -0.84 4.91
N LYS A 39 2.58 -1.73 5.25
CA LYS A 39 2.24 -2.01 6.64
C LYS A 39 3.49 -2.42 7.44
N LEU A 40 3.85 -1.60 8.41
CA LEU A 40 5.03 -1.78 9.26
C LEU A 40 4.60 -2.10 10.70
N SER A 41 5.07 -3.25 11.19
CA SER A 41 5.03 -3.64 12.60
C SER A 41 6.43 -4.10 12.98
N LEU A 42 6.93 -3.66 14.14
CA LEU A 42 8.28 -4.02 14.57
C LEU A 42 8.43 -5.55 14.74
N GLY A 43 7.43 -6.22 15.31
CA GLY A 43 7.44 -7.67 15.44
C GLY A 43 7.46 -8.38 14.08
N THR A 44 6.69 -7.89 13.11
CA THR A 44 6.69 -8.43 11.74
C THR A 44 8.02 -8.16 11.05
N LEU A 45 8.62 -6.99 11.26
CA LEU A 45 9.92 -6.64 10.68
C LEU A 45 11.02 -7.62 11.13
N TYR A 46 11.12 -7.90 12.43
CA TYR A 46 12.11 -8.85 12.94
C TYR A 46 11.90 -10.26 12.38
N HIS A 47 10.65 -10.73 12.30
CA HIS A 47 10.35 -12.00 11.64
C HIS A 47 10.76 -12.03 10.17
N ILE A 48 10.53 -10.93 9.42
CA ILE A 48 10.93 -10.83 8.02
C ILE A 48 12.46 -10.84 7.90
N VAL A 49 13.19 -10.15 8.76
CA VAL A 49 14.66 -10.16 8.78
C VAL A 49 15.18 -11.58 9.02
N GLU A 50 14.67 -12.29 10.02
CA GLU A 50 15.03 -13.69 10.27
C GLU A 50 14.74 -14.59 9.06
N GLN A 51 13.58 -14.41 8.42
CA GLN A 51 13.21 -15.15 7.21
C GLN A 51 14.19 -14.88 6.06
N LEU A 52 14.53 -13.62 5.80
CA LEU A 52 15.47 -13.22 4.75
C LEU A 52 16.88 -13.76 5.03
N GLN A 53 17.30 -13.80 6.30
CA GLN A 53 18.57 -14.38 6.69
C GLN A 53 18.59 -15.90 6.47
N ARG A 54 17.53 -16.61 6.88
CA ARG A 54 17.40 -18.06 6.63
C ARG A 54 17.41 -18.41 5.14
N LEU A 55 16.89 -17.52 4.31
CA LEU A 55 16.91 -17.65 2.85
C LEU A 55 18.29 -17.32 2.22
N GLY A 56 19.26 -16.84 3.00
CA GLY A 56 20.57 -16.43 2.49
C GLY A 56 20.57 -15.11 1.72
N TRP A 57 19.48 -14.34 1.77
CA TRP A 57 19.33 -13.09 1.03
C TRP A 57 19.95 -11.90 1.76
N ILE A 58 20.12 -12.04 3.07
CA ILE A 58 20.88 -11.10 3.91
C ILE A 58 21.81 -11.89 4.83
N ARG A 59 22.88 -11.26 5.30
CA ARG A 59 23.81 -11.86 6.27
C ARG A 59 24.18 -10.84 7.35
N PRO A 60 24.49 -11.29 8.58
CA PRO A 60 25.03 -10.40 9.60
C PRO A 60 26.44 -9.95 9.22
N THR A 61 26.76 -8.69 9.48
CA THR A 61 28.13 -8.16 9.36
C THR A 61 28.86 -8.37 10.69
N GLU A 62 30.12 -8.82 10.66
CA GLU A 62 30.91 -9.15 11.86
C GLU A 62 31.24 -7.94 12.77
N THR A 63 31.08 -6.71 12.28
CA THR A 63 31.51 -5.48 12.95
C THR A 63 30.37 -4.72 13.61
N ALA A 64 29.96 -5.14 14.81
CA ALA A 64 29.21 -4.28 15.74
C ALA A 64 29.46 -4.65 17.21
N ARG A 65 30.72 -4.77 17.63
CA ARG A 65 31.10 -4.74 19.05
C ARG A 65 31.59 -3.35 19.44
N GLU A 66 30.64 -2.44 19.66
CA GLU A 66 30.88 -1.23 20.45
C GLU A 66 30.29 -1.42 21.86
N GLY A 67 31.08 -2.02 22.75
CA GLY A 67 30.92 -1.90 24.20
C GLY A 67 29.69 -2.59 24.85
N ARG A 68 29.29 -2.03 26.00
CA ARG A 68 28.48 -2.64 27.08
C ARG A 68 26.95 -2.50 26.88
N ARG A 69 26.46 -2.56 25.64
CA ARG A 69 25.02 -2.50 25.26
C ARG A 69 24.61 -3.81 24.57
N PRO A 70 23.32 -4.21 24.60
CA PRO A 70 22.86 -5.43 23.94
C PRO A 70 23.26 -5.41 22.46
N GLU A 71 23.74 -6.56 21.96
CA GLU A 71 24.28 -6.73 20.61
C GLU A 71 23.29 -6.22 19.55
N ARG A 72 23.71 -5.20 18.78
CA ARG A 72 22.95 -4.71 17.62
C ARG A 72 23.49 -5.37 16.37
N THR A 73 22.90 -6.48 15.95
CA THR A 73 23.28 -7.17 14.70
C THR A 73 22.90 -6.31 13.49
N ILE A 74 23.92 -5.84 12.78
CA ILE A 74 23.76 -5.17 11.48
C ILE A 74 23.67 -6.24 10.40
N TYR A 75 22.75 -6.06 9.45
CA TYR A 75 22.60 -6.94 8.29
C TYR A 75 23.04 -6.22 7.03
N GLU A 76 23.59 -6.99 6.09
CA GLU A 76 23.90 -6.55 4.73
C GLU A 76 23.22 -7.45 3.70
N LEU A 77 22.94 -6.88 2.52
CA LEU A 77 22.34 -7.59 1.39
C LEU A 77 23.35 -8.50 0.70
N THR A 78 22.96 -9.72 0.35
CA THR A 78 23.80 -10.63 -0.45
C THR A 78 23.56 -10.46 -1.96
N PRO A 79 24.47 -10.91 -2.84
CA PRO A 79 24.23 -10.90 -4.29
C PRO A 79 22.95 -11.64 -4.70
N GLU A 80 22.65 -12.74 -4.01
CA GLU A 80 21.40 -13.49 -4.21
C GLU A 80 20.18 -12.68 -3.77
N GLY A 81 20.23 -12.04 -2.61
CA GLY A 81 19.17 -11.15 -2.13
C GLY A 81 18.92 -9.98 -3.08
N HIS A 82 19.97 -9.41 -3.66
CA HIS A 82 19.86 -8.34 -4.65
C HIS A 82 19.15 -8.79 -5.92
N ARG A 83 19.46 -9.99 -6.44
CA ARG A 83 18.73 -10.57 -7.58
C ARG A 83 17.25 -10.74 -7.26
N HIS A 84 16.91 -11.30 -6.09
CA HIS A 84 15.52 -11.49 -5.68
C HIS A 84 14.76 -10.18 -5.46
N LEU A 85 15.42 -9.14 -4.94
CA LEU A 85 14.87 -7.79 -4.86
C LEU A 85 14.46 -7.31 -6.25
N LEU A 86 15.37 -7.35 -7.22
CA LEU A 86 15.09 -6.86 -8.58
C LEU A 86 14.00 -7.67 -9.28
N ASP A 87 14.02 -9.01 -9.17
CA ASP A 87 12.97 -9.86 -9.73
C ASP A 87 11.61 -9.54 -9.13
N ARG A 88 11.57 -9.29 -7.82
CA ARG A 88 10.31 -8.93 -7.14
C ARG A 88 9.82 -7.55 -7.54
N VAL A 89 10.71 -6.57 -7.68
CA VAL A 89 10.34 -5.22 -8.15
C VAL A 89 9.80 -5.30 -9.58
N ARG A 90 10.47 -6.03 -10.49
CA ARG A 90 9.97 -6.25 -11.86
C ARG A 90 8.56 -6.83 -11.86
N GLN A 91 8.34 -7.86 -11.04
CA GLN A 91 7.03 -8.48 -10.93
C GLN A 91 5.97 -7.50 -10.40
N LEU A 92 6.26 -6.78 -9.31
CA LEU A 92 5.30 -5.85 -8.70
C LEU A 92 4.92 -4.69 -9.63
N VAL A 93 5.86 -4.25 -10.48
CA VAL A 93 5.61 -3.19 -11.47
C VAL A 93 4.84 -3.72 -12.69
N ALA A 94 5.15 -4.95 -13.14
CA ALA A 94 4.59 -5.49 -14.38
C ALA A 94 3.24 -6.20 -14.19
N GLU A 95 3.01 -6.84 -13.04
CA GLU A 95 1.85 -7.71 -12.81
C GLU A 95 0.87 -7.03 -11.83
N PRO A 96 -0.35 -6.67 -12.30
CA PRO A 96 -1.40 -6.19 -11.41
C PRO A 96 -1.69 -7.22 -10.32
N THR A 97 -1.54 -6.80 -9.07
CA THR A 97 -1.95 -7.61 -7.92
C THR A 97 -3.29 -7.10 -7.42
N ARG A 98 -4.19 -8.01 -7.04
CA ARG A 98 -5.49 -7.62 -6.49
C ARG A 98 -5.29 -6.98 -5.12
N GLU A 99 -5.66 -5.72 -5.02
CA GLU A 99 -5.73 -4.99 -3.75
C GLU A 99 -7.17 -5.08 -3.21
N TYR A 100 -7.30 -5.28 -1.90
CA TYR A 100 -8.62 -5.35 -1.24
C TYR A 100 -8.88 -4.02 -0.53
N SER A 101 -9.74 -3.19 -1.12
CA SER A 101 -10.07 -1.88 -0.56
C SER A 101 -11.22 -1.98 0.44
N ALA A 102 -11.05 -1.41 1.64
CA ALA A 102 -12.13 -1.28 2.61
C ALA A 102 -13.28 -0.41 2.08
N PHE A 103 -12.98 0.55 1.19
CA PHE A 103 -14.00 1.37 0.56
C PHE A 103 -14.84 0.56 -0.43
N GLU A 104 -14.22 -0.30 -1.26
CA GLU A 104 -14.93 -1.20 -2.17
C GLU A 104 -15.84 -2.18 -1.40
N ALA A 105 -15.39 -2.66 -0.24
CA ALA A 105 -16.22 -3.47 0.65
C ALA A 105 -17.45 -2.67 1.16
N GLY A 106 -17.27 -1.40 1.53
CA GLY A 106 -18.37 -0.51 1.89
C GLY A 106 -19.34 -0.29 0.73
N LEU A 107 -18.83 -0.04 -0.48
CA LEU A 107 -19.64 0.14 -1.68
C LEU A 107 -20.48 -1.11 -2.01
N THR A 108 -19.92 -2.30 -1.83
CA THR A 108 -20.60 -3.58 -2.07
C THR A 108 -21.93 -3.67 -1.29
N PHE A 109 -21.98 -3.10 -0.09
CA PHE A 109 -23.15 -3.15 0.79
C PHE A 109 -23.83 -1.79 0.99
N MET A 110 -23.42 -0.76 0.25
CA MET A 110 -23.94 0.61 0.39
C MET A 110 -25.46 0.71 0.18
N HIS A 111 -26.03 -0.17 -0.64
CA HIS A 111 -27.47 -0.30 -0.88
C HIS A 111 -28.29 -0.66 0.36
N GLN A 112 -27.66 -1.10 1.46
CA GLN A 112 -28.34 -1.36 2.73
C GLN A 112 -28.63 -0.06 3.50
N LEU A 113 -28.04 1.07 3.09
CA LEU A 113 -28.27 2.38 3.69
C LEU A 113 -29.48 3.07 3.05
N PRO A 114 -30.16 3.97 3.79
CA PRO A 114 -31.02 4.99 3.20
C PRO A 114 -30.29 5.74 2.08
N ARG A 115 -31.01 6.04 0.99
CA ARG A 115 -30.45 6.68 -0.21
C ARG A 115 -29.78 8.02 0.11
N ASP A 116 -30.47 8.86 0.86
CA ASP A 116 -30.01 10.17 1.31
C ASP A 116 -28.77 10.08 2.23
N GLU A 117 -28.74 9.07 3.11
CA GLU A 117 -27.56 8.79 3.94
C GLU A 117 -26.34 8.41 3.08
N ALA A 118 -26.51 7.54 2.08
CA ALA A 118 -25.42 7.16 1.18
C ALA A 118 -24.86 8.36 0.38
N VAL A 119 -25.73 9.23 -0.14
CA VAL A 119 -25.32 10.49 -0.81
C VAL A 119 -24.49 11.35 0.15
N ALA A 120 -24.97 11.56 1.37
CA ALA A 120 -24.26 12.37 2.37
C ALA A 120 -22.88 11.80 2.71
N LEU A 121 -22.77 10.47 2.86
CA LEU A 121 -21.50 9.79 3.15
C LEU A 121 -20.50 9.86 1.99
N LEU A 122 -20.97 9.72 0.74
CA LEU A 122 -20.12 9.88 -0.45
C LEU A 122 -19.59 11.32 -0.58
N ARG A 123 -20.45 12.33 -0.35
CA ARG A 123 -20.04 13.74 -0.35
C ARG A 123 -19.03 14.04 0.75
N ARG A 124 -19.27 13.54 1.97
CA ARG A 124 -18.30 13.65 3.08
C ARG A 124 -16.95 13.02 2.74
N ARG A 125 -16.95 11.84 2.10
CA ARG A 125 -15.70 11.19 1.64
C ARG A 125 -14.99 12.05 0.60
N ALA A 126 -15.71 12.61 -0.37
CA ALA A 126 -15.14 13.47 -1.39
C ALA A 126 -14.51 14.73 -0.78
N ASP A 127 -15.15 15.34 0.21
CA ASP A 127 -14.59 16.49 0.93
C ASP A 127 -13.28 16.13 1.64
N ALA A 128 -13.24 15.01 2.36
CA ALA A 128 -12.03 14.53 3.01
C ALA A 128 -10.90 14.22 1.99
N LEU A 129 -11.24 13.66 0.83
CA LEU A 129 -10.28 13.41 -0.24
C LEU A 129 -9.77 14.72 -0.87
N ARG A 130 -10.62 15.75 -0.99
CA ARG A 130 -10.21 17.10 -1.46
C ARG A 130 -9.16 17.69 -0.52
N GLU A 131 -9.41 17.67 0.79
CA GLU A 131 -8.44 18.16 1.79
C GLU A 131 -7.09 17.42 1.69
N GLN A 132 -7.11 16.11 1.48
CA GLN A 132 -5.90 15.32 1.26
C GLN A 132 -5.18 15.68 -0.04
N VAL A 133 -5.92 15.88 -1.13
CA VAL A 133 -5.34 16.28 -2.42
C VAL A 133 -4.63 17.63 -2.29
N ASP A 134 -5.27 18.60 -1.64
CA ASP A 134 -4.73 19.96 -1.49
C ASP A 134 -3.48 19.96 -0.59
N LEU A 135 -3.54 19.26 0.56
CA LEU A 135 -2.41 19.15 1.49
C LEU A 135 -1.17 18.54 0.81
N TRP A 136 -1.36 17.45 0.08
CA TRP A 136 -0.25 16.73 -0.53
C TRP A 136 0.25 17.36 -1.83
N ALA A 137 -0.60 18.08 -2.58
CA ALA A 137 -0.15 18.88 -3.71
C ALA A 137 0.91 19.89 -3.25
N TYR A 138 0.63 20.60 -2.15
CA TYR A 138 1.58 21.51 -1.53
C TYR A 138 2.85 20.80 -1.03
N ALA A 139 2.71 19.63 -0.37
CA ALA A 139 3.87 18.87 0.13
C ALA A 139 4.79 18.40 -1.00
N LEU A 140 4.23 17.90 -2.11
CA LEU A 140 5.01 17.41 -3.26
C LEU A 140 5.74 18.54 -3.98
N GLU A 141 5.09 19.70 -4.15
CA GLU A 141 5.74 20.89 -4.70
C GLU A 141 6.96 21.29 -3.87
N ARG A 142 6.81 21.36 -2.54
CA ARG A 142 7.94 21.66 -1.64
C ARG A 142 9.06 20.62 -1.69
N LEU A 143 8.77 19.35 -1.89
CA LEU A 143 9.79 18.32 -2.04
C LEU A 143 10.56 18.49 -3.35
N ARG A 144 9.88 18.85 -4.44
CA ARG A 144 10.53 19.19 -5.72
C ARG A 144 11.40 20.44 -5.60
N ASP A 145 10.92 21.48 -4.93
CA ASP A 145 11.71 22.72 -4.69
C ASP A 145 12.99 22.46 -3.88
N ARG A 146 12.97 21.43 -3.03
CA ARG A 146 14.14 20.96 -2.28
C ARG A 146 15.08 20.07 -3.10
N GLY A 147 14.81 19.88 -4.39
CA GLY A 147 15.66 19.16 -5.33
C GLY A 147 15.38 17.67 -5.44
N LEU A 148 14.28 17.14 -4.89
CA LEU A 148 13.93 15.73 -5.12
C LEU A 148 13.52 15.54 -6.58
N GLY A 149 14.19 14.59 -7.25
CA GLY A 149 13.86 14.21 -8.61
C GLY A 149 12.50 13.54 -8.71
N ARG A 150 11.82 13.71 -9.85
CA ARG A 150 10.47 13.17 -10.10
C ARG A 150 10.36 11.66 -9.83
N LEU A 151 11.36 10.87 -10.24
CA LEU A 151 11.35 9.43 -10.06
C LEU A 151 11.29 9.02 -8.57
N ALA A 152 11.85 9.85 -7.67
CA ALA A 152 11.80 9.61 -6.23
C ALA A 152 10.44 9.93 -5.59
N LEU A 153 9.49 10.46 -6.38
CA LEU A 153 8.14 10.86 -5.96
C LEU A 153 7.05 10.17 -6.79
N ILE A 154 7.43 9.22 -7.66
CA ILE A 154 6.52 8.66 -8.68
C ILE A 154 5.34 7.91 -8.06
N GLU A 155 5.58 7.23 -6.95
CA GLU A 155 4.55 6.57 -6.15
C GLU A 155 3.60 7.59 -5.54
N ALA A 156 4.10 8.71 -5.04
CA ALA A 156 3.27 9.76 -4.47
C ALA A 156 2.41 10.48 -5.52
N GLU A 157 2.93 10.64 -6.76
CA GLU A 157 2.15 11.09 -7.93
C GLU A 157 0.98 10.13 -8.19
N MET A 158 1.24 8.82 -8.29
CA MET A 158 0.20 7.81 -8.55
C MET A 158 -0.88 7.78 -7.45
N VAL A 159 -0.47 7.92 -6.19
CA VAL A 159 -1.41 7.99 -5.05
C VAL A 159 -2.25 9.25 -5.12
N GLN A 160 -1.69 10.39 -5.54
CA GLN A 160 -2.44 11.62 -5.76
C GLN A 160 -3.49 11.48 -6.85
N ASP A 161 -3.12 10.88 -7.98
CA ASP A 161 -4.05 10.64 -9.08
C ASP A 161 -5.20 9.71 -8.65
N THR A 162 -4.89 8.69 -7.85
CA THR A 162 -5.89 7.80 -7.26
C THR A 162 -6.86 8.55 -6.33
N ARG A 163 -6.37 9.45 -5.49
CA ARG A 163 -7.23 10.27 -4.60
C ARG A 163 -8.16 11.19 -5.40
N ARG A 164 -7.65 11.83 -6.46
CA ARG A 164 -8.45 12.67 -7.36
C ARG A 164 -9.54 11.85 -8.04
N PHE A 165 -9.18 10.70 -8.59
CA PHE A 165 -10.15 9.76 -9.18
C PHE A 165 -11.22 9.36 -8.18
N GLN A 166 -10.86 8.93 -6.97
CA GLN A 166 -11.83 8.51 -5.96
C GLN A 166 -12.76 9.64 -5.53
N ARG A 167 -12.25 10.87 -5.41
CA ARG A 167 -13.05 12.06 -5.09
C ARG A 167 -14.07 12.33 -6.19
N ASP A 168 -13.62 12.42 -7.42
CA ASP A 168 -14.45 12.76 -8.57
C ASP A 168 -15.49 11.66 -8.83
N TRP A 169 -15.08 10.41 -8.68
CA TRP A 169 -15.98 9.26 -8.74
C TRP A 169 -17.05 9.32 -7.64
N ALA A 170 -16.68 9.61 -6.38
CA ALA A 170 -17.63 9.67 -5.28
C ALA A 170 -18.66 10.79 -5.45
N LEU A 171 -18.24 11.96 -5.92
CA LEU A 171 -19.16 13.07 -6.24
C LEU A 171 -20.13 12.68 -7.35
N ARG A 172 -19.60 12.14 -8.45
CA ARG A 172 -20.42 11.71 -9.58
C ARG A 172 -21.47 10.67 -9.16
N VAL A 173 -21.08 9.65 -8.39
CA VAL A 173 -22.01 8.63 -7.90
C VAL A 173 -23.04 9.23 -6.95
N ALA A 174 -22.65 10.18 -6.08
CA ALA A 174 -23.59 10.88 -5.22
C ALA A 174 -24.65 11.65 -6.03
N ASP A 175 -24.22 12.33 -7.10
CA ASP A 175 -25.12 13.09 -7.98
C ASP A 175 -26.01 12.15 -8.83
N GLU A 176 -25.49 11.02 -9.30
CA GLU A 176 -26.26 9.99 -9.99
C GLU A 176 -27.31 9.34 -9.06
N ILE A 177 -26.95 9.10 -7.79
CA ILE A 177 -27.88 8.63 -6.77
C ILE A 177 -28.91 9.71 -6.50
N GLU A 178 -28.57 10.98 -6.31
CA GLU A 178 -29.50 12.06 -5.97
C GLU A 178 -30.49 12.36 -7.10
N SER A 179 -30.01 12.40 -8.34
CA SER A 179 -30.83 12.60 -9.55
C SER A 179 -31.66 11.39 -9.93
N GLY A 180 -31.30 10.18 -9.45
CA GLY A 180 -31.99 8.94 -9.75
C GLY A 180 -31.58 8.30 -11.07
N THR A 181 -30.49 8.76 -11.70
CA THR A 181 -29.89 8.08 -12.86
C THR A 181 -29.21 6.78 -12.47
N LEU A 182 -28.79 6.64 -11.20
CA LEU A 182 -28.36 5.36 -10.63
C LEU A 182 -29.52 4.71 -9.89
N GLU A 183 -29.85 3.47 -10.24
CA GLU A 183 -30.85 2.68 -9.53
C GLU A 183 -30.46 2.45 -8.06
N TRP A 184 -31.43 2.60 -7.14
CA TRP A 184 -31.24 2.37 -5.70
C TRP A 184 -31.87 1.06 -5.22
N ALA A 185 -31.81 0.02 -6.05
CA ALA A 185 -32.24 -1.33 -5.71
C ALA A 185 -31.28 -2.33 -6.35
N VAL A 186 -30.67 -3.20 -5.56
CA VAL A 186 -29.83 -4.28 -6.09
C VAL A 186 -30.75 -5.34 -6.67
N HIS A 187 -31.02 -5.26 -7.98
CA HIS A 187 -31.58 -6.39 -8.69
C HIS A 187 -30.44 -7.35 -9.04
N CYS A 188 -30.21 -8.34 -8.17
CA CYS A 188 -29.47 -9.52 -8.57
C CYS A 188 -30.49 -10.51 -9.15
N PRO A 189 -30.57 -10.72 -10.49
CA PRO A 189 -31.41 -11.78 -11.01
C PRO A 189 -30.94 -13.08 -10.37
N ALA A 190 -31.83 -13.74 -9.63
CA ALA A 190 -31.51 -15.00 -8.98
C ALA A 190 -30.91 -15.94 -10.02
N ARG A 191 -29.79 -16.59 -9.68
CA ARG A 191 -29.31 -17.74 -10.46
C ARG A 191 -30.49 -18.70 -10.53
N SER A 192 -31.01 -18.93 -11.74
CA SER A 192 -31.97 -19.98 -12.00
C SER A 192 -31.32 -21.30 -11.57
N ASP A 193 -31.72 -21.81 -10.41
CA ASP A 193 -31.45 -23.19 -10.02
C ASP A 193 -32.12 -24.08 -11.07
N ASN A 194 -31.33 -24.52 -12.05
CA ASN A 194 -31.75 -25.57 -12.96
C ASN A 194 -31.66 -26.89 -12.19
N THR A 195 -32.60 -27.11 -11.28
CA THR A 195 -32.91 -28.44 -10.76
C THR A 195 -33.72 -29.14 -11.84
N GLU A 196 -33.04 -29.62 -12.87
CA GLU A 196 -33.59 -30.67 -13.72
C GLU A 196 -33.70 -31.93 -12.88
N VAL A 197 -34.88 -32.07 -12.27
CA VAL A 197 -35.47 -33.34 -11.90
C VAL A 197 -35.53 -34.19 -13.16
N THR A 198 -34.71 -35.22 -13.26
CA THR A 198 -34.95 -36.34 -14.18
C THR A 198 -34.47 -37.63 -13.55
N ARG A 199 -35.36 -38.31 -12.82
CA ARG A 199 -35.86 -39.66 -13.12
C ARG A 199 -36.83 -40.14 -12.05
#